data_AF-A0A524GUB3-F1
#
_entry.id   AF-A0A524GUB3-F1
#
_cell.length_a   1.000
_cell.length_b   1.000
_cell.length_c   1.000
_cell.angle_alpha   90.00
_cell.angle_beta   90.00
_cell.angle_gamma   90.00
#
_symmetry.space_group_name_H-M   'P 1'
#
loop_
_entity.id
_entity.type
_entity.pdbx_description
1 polymer ?
#
loop_
_entity_poly.entity_id
_entity_poly.type
_entity_poly.pdbx_seq_one_letter_code
_entity_poly.pdbx_strand_id
1 'polypeptide(L)'
;MGQFGTEFCDHIAIVRYENGAWQAPSIEPLKPLPMHPAAHVFHYASTCFEGFKAYRWDDGKAHIYRMYDHAARMQKSAASLRLPVPDVEMFVAMVRDLVARHVDDIPLPPSSLYLRPTLIGTLANIGAAASPSSEATLFVLASPVGDYFSGKSGALKLLVEDQRARSTEQLGSTKTGGNYA
;
A
#
# COMPACT_ATOMS: atom_id res chain seq x y z
N MET A 1 -21.07 -8.34 2.05
CA MET A 1 -19.67 -7.87 1.93
C MET A 1 -18.84 -8.60 2.96
N GLY A 2 -17.70 -9.15 2.53
CA GLY A 2 -16.75 -9.82 3.41
C GLY A 2 -16.09 -8.86 4.41
N GLN A 3 -15.22 -9.43 5.25
CA GLN A 3 -14.40 -8.66 6.19
C GLN A 3 -13.48 -7.69 5.42
N PHE A 4 -13.20 -6.53 6.00
CA PHE A 4 -12.30 -5.55 5.38
C PHE A 4 -10.95 -6.19 5.02
N GLY A 5 -10.56 -6.09 3.75
CA GLY A 5 -9.26 -6.53 3.26
C GLY A 5 -9.11 -8.05 3.08
N THR A 6 -10.20 -8.82 3.00
CA THR A 6 -10.16 -10.27 2.74
C THR A 6 -10.52 -10.65 1.30
N GLU A 7 -11.17 -9.75 0.56
CA GLU A 7 -11.55 -9.93 -0.85
C GLU A 7 -10.78 -8.92 -1.70
N PHE A 8 -10.27 -9.35 -2.86
CA PHE A 8 -9.44 -8.53 -3.74
C PHE A 8 -9.96 -8.59 -5.17
N CYS A 9 -9.76 -7.49 -5.91
CA CYS A 9 -9.90 -7.50 -7.36
C CYS A 9 -8.92 -8.49 -7.99
N ASP A 10 -9.25 -8.99 -9.17
CA ASP A 10 -8.48 -10.03 -9.87
C ASP A 10 -7.21 -9.49 -10.56
N HIS A 11 -6.92 -8.19 -10.50
CA HIS A 11 -5.67 -7.60 -10.98
C HIS A 11 -4.95 -6.75 -9.93
N ILE A 12 -3.65 -6.58 -10.16
CA ILE A 12 -2.76 -5.69 -9.41
C ILE A 12 -2.03 -4.75 -10.37
N ALA A 13 -1.68 -3.56 -9.93
CA ALA A 13 -0.62 -2.78 -10.58
C ALA A 13 0.71 -3.11 -9.90
N ILE A 14 1.77 -3.33 -10.66
CA ILE A 14 3.08 -3.71 -10.14
C ILE A 14 4.22 -3.09 -10.95
N VAL A 15 5.30 -2.73 -10.27
CA VAL A 15 6.54 -2.26 -10.90
C VAL A 15 7.74 -2.69 -10.06
N ARG A 16 8.84 -3.03 -10.74
CA ARG A 16 10.10 -3.42 -10.11
C ARG A 16 11.13 -2.30 -10.19
N TYR A 17 11.99 -2.24 -9.19
CA TYR A 17 13.20 -1.42 -9.19
C TYR A 17 14.40 -2.35 -9.23
N GLU A 18 15.16 -2.27 -10.31
CA GLU A 18 16.31 -3.14 -10.61
C GLU A 18 17.35 -2.32 -11.37
N ASN A 19 18.64 -2.65 -11.21
CA ASN A 19 19.75 -1.96 -11.89
C ASN A 19 19.74 -0.42 -11.71
N GLY A 20 19.28 0.06 -10.56
CA GLY A 20 19.23 1.48 -10.24
C GLY A 20 18.08 2.26 -10.89
N ALA A 21 17.09 1.59 -11.48
CA ALA A 21 15.96 2.25 -12.12
C ALA A 21 14.63 1.52 -11.90
N TRP A 22 13.55 2.32 -11.85
CA TRP A 22 12.19 1.81 -11.97
C TRP A 22 11.96 1.29 -13.38
N GLN A 23 11.45 0.07 -13.48
CA GLN A 23 11.04 -0.54 -14.75
C GLN A 23 9.67 0.00 -15.19
N ALA A 24 9.18 -0.43 -16.35
CA ALA A 24 7.84 -0.09 -16.78
C ALA A 24 6.79 -0.76 -15.85
N PRO A 25 5.80 -0.01 -15.33
CA PRO A 25 4.71 -0.60 -14.56
C PRO A 25 3.79 -1.45 -15.45
N SER A 26 3.17 -2.46 -14.87
CA SER A 26 2.20 -3.34 -15.52
C SER A 26 0.96 -3.53 -14.67
N ILE A 27 -0.17 -3.84 -15.33
CA ILE A 27 -1.34 -4.42 -14.65
C ILE A 27 -1.39 -5.91 -14.97
N GLU A 28 -1.32 -6.74 -13.95
CA GLU A 28 -1.25 -8.20 -14.07
C GLU A 28 -2.36 -8.88 -13.27
N PRO A 29 -2.78 -10.10 -13.65
CA PRO A 29 -3.64 -10.91 -12.79
C PRO A 29 -3.04 -11.09 -11.40
N LEU A 30 -3.86 -10.92 -10.37
CA LEU A 30 -3.47 -11.12 -8.98
C LEU A 30 -3.04 -12.57 -8.77
N LYS A 31 -1.78 -12.74 -8.35
CA LYS A 31 -1.16 -14.03 -8.04
C LYS A 31 -0.14 -13.84 -6.92
N PRO A 32 0.28 -14.92 -6.23
CA PRO A 32 1.37 -14.84 -5.27
C PRO A 32 2.64 -14.22 -5.89
N LEU A 33 3.31 -13.36 -5.13
CA LEU A 33 4.58 -12.76 -5.56
C LEU A 33 5.72 -13.78 -5.36
N PRO A 34 6.46 -14.16 -6.41
CA PRO A 34 7.64 -14.99 -6.25
C PRO A 34 8.76 -14.16 -5.60
N MET A 35 9.19 -14.54 -4.41
CA MET A 35 10.24 -13.86 -3.67
C MET A 35 11.26 -14.85 -3.12
N HIS A 36 12.53 -14.49 -3.19
CA HIS A 36 13.59 -15.26 -2.56
C HIS A 36 13.43 -15.21 -1.01
N PRO A 37 13.60 -16.31 -0.27
CA PRO A 37 13.45 -16.30 1.20
C PRO A 37 14.42 -15.35 1.93
N ALA A 38 15.56 -15.05 1.30
CA ALA A 38 16.53 -14.06 1.78
C ALA A 38 16.17 -12.60 1.43
N ALA A 39 14.99 -12.33 0.86
CA ALA A 39 14.59 -10.97 0.50
C ALA A 39 14.57 -10.06 1.73
N HIS A 40 15.18 -8.88 1.58
CA HIS A 40 15.42 -7.93 2.66
C HIS A 40 14.16 -7.61 3.50
N VAL A 41 12.98 -7.55 2.88
CA VAL A 41 11.70 -7.32 3.57
C VAL A 41 11.39 -8.36 4.64
N PHE A 42 11.76 -9.62 4.45
CA PHE A 42 11.46 -10.70 5.41
C PHE A 42 12.33 -10.67 6.66
N HIS A 43 13.50 -10.04 6.59
CA HIS A 43 14.49 -10.04 7.67
C HIS A 43 14.56 -8.69 8.39
N TYR A 44 14.32 -7.59 7.68
CA TYR A 44 14.58 -6.24 8.18
C TYR A 44 13.38 -5.30 8.04
N ALA A 45 12.19 -5.84 7.73
CA ALA A 45 10.96 -5.07 7.59
C ALA A 45 11.10 -3.83 6.68
N SER A 46 11.88 -3.93 5.61
CA SER A 46 12.03 -2.88 4.61
C SER A 46 10.77 -2.78 3.75
N THR A 47 9.72 -2.24 4.36
CA THR A 47 8.38 -2.13 3.80
C THR A 47 7.70 -0.86 4.25
N CYS A 48 7.02 -0.19 3.32
CA CYS A 48 6.03 0.84 3.62
C CYS A 48 4.80 0.69 2.73
N PHE A 49 3.69 1.26 3.17
CA PHE A 49 2.43 1.14 2.47
C PHE A 49 1.59 2.40 2.57
N GLU A 50 0.64 2.52 1.66
CA GLU A 50 -0.44 3.50 1.70
C GLU A 50 -1.80 2.83 1.90
N GLY A 51 -2.78 3.65 2.22
CA GLY A 51 -4.15 3.18 2.39
C GLY A 51 -5.13 4.32 2.14
N PHE A 52 -5.91 4.19 1.07
CA PHE A 52 -6.90 5.17 0.66
C PHE A 52 -7.99 4.52 -0.19
N LYS A 53 -8.95 5.31 -0.66
CA LYS A 53 -10.18 4.79 -1.27
C LYS A 53 -10.48 5.47 -2.61
N ALA A 54 -11.02 4.67 -3.52
CA ALA A 54 -11.74 5.12 -4.70
C ALA A 54 -13.25 4.96 -4.47
N TYR A 55 -14.03 5.88 -5.03
CA TYR A 55 -15.48 5.96 -4.90
C TYR A 55 -16.10 6.07 -6.27
N ARG A 56 -17.17 5.31 -6.52
CA ARG A 56 -17.97 5.43 -7.75
C ARG A 56 -19.08 6.44 -7.53
N TRP A 57 -19.18 7.42 -8.41
CA TRP A 57 -20.23 8.43 -8.38
C TRP A 57 -21.35 8.09 -9.36
N ASP A 58 -22.46 8.82 -9.28
CA ASP A 58 -23.66 8.60 -10.10
C ASP A 58 -23.41 8.80 -11.59
N ASP A 59 -22.35 9.52 -11.98
CA ASP A 59 -21.90 9.66 -13.37
C ASP A 59 -21.13 8.43 -13.89
N GLY A 60 -21.02 7.38 -13.06
CA GLY A 60 -20.33 6.14 -13.35
C GLY A 60 -18.81 6.22 -13.21
N LYS A 61 -18.23 7.39 -12.87
CA LYS A 61 -16.77 7.56 -12.76
C LYS A 61 -16.26 7.26 -11.37
N ALA A 62 -14.99 6.89 -11.33
CA ALA A 62 -14.25 6.70 -10.09
C ALA A 62 -13.54 8.00 -9.67
N HIS A 63 -13.63 8.33 -8.39
CA HIS A 63 -12.97 9.47 -7.76
C HIS A 63 -12.08 9.00 -6.62
N ILE A 64 -10.86 9.54 -6.56
CA ILE A 64 -9.86 9.18 -5.54
C ILE A 64 -9.55 10.42 -4.73
N TYR A 65 -9.76 10.35 -3.42
CA TYR A 65 -9.54 11.49 -2.54
C TYR A 65 -8.04 11.72 -2.29
N ARG A 66 -7.55 12.93 -2.61
CA ARG A 66 -6.20 13.42 -2.28
C ARG A 66 -5.04 12.50 -2.76
N MET A 67 -5.14 11.96 -3.97
CA MET A 67 -4.13 11.05 -4.56
C MET A 67 -2.67 11.51 -4.37
N TYR A 68 -2.38 12.77 -4.67
CA TYR A 68 -1.02 13.32 -4.59
C TYR A 68 -0.47 13.40 -3.17
N ASP A 69 -1.33 13.56 -2.16
CA ASP A 69 -0.89 13.54 -0.75
C ASP A 69 -0.49 12.13 -0.31
N HIS A 70 -1.18 11.11 -0.83
CA HIS A 70 -0.80 9.71 -0.62
C HIS A 70 0.53 9.38 -1.30
N ALA A 71 0.74 9.84 -2.53
CA ALA A 71 2.03 9.71 -3.23
C ALA A 71 3.17 10.41 -2.47
N ALA A 72 2.94 11.63 -1.99
CA ALA A 72 3.93 12.36 -1.20
C ALA A 72 4.28 11.66 0.12
N ARG A 73 3.30 11.04 0.80
CA ARG A 73 3.56 10.27 2.02
C ARG A 73 4.26 8.95 1.74
N MET A 74 3.98 8.29 0.61
CA MET A 74 4.73 7.13 0.13
C MET A 74 6.20 7.49 -0.09
N GLN A 75 6.51 8.58 -0.79
CA GLN A 75 7.89 9.03 -1.01
C GLN A 75 8.62 9.32 0.30
N LYS A 76 7.98 10.02 1.23
CA LYS A 76 8.55 10.30 2.56
C LYS A 76 8.84 9.01 3.33
N SER A 77 7.93 8.04 3.28
CA SER A 77 8.10 6.76 3.96
C SER A 77 9.23 5.93 3.33
N ALA A 78 9.30 5.87 2.00
CA ALA A 78 10.36 5.19 1.26
C ALA A 78 11.73 5.80 1.59
N ALA A 79 11.84 7.14 1.57
CA ALA A 79 13.08 7.85 1.88
C ALA A 79 13.55 7.61 3.33
N SER A 80 12.62 7.64 4.30
CA SER A 80 12.90 7.35 5.72
C SER A 80 13.47 5.95 5.92
N LEU A 81 12.97 4.96 5.16
CA LEU A 81 13.43 3.58 5.17
C LEU A 81 14.60 3.30 4.24
N ARG A 82 15.15 4.33 3.57
CA ARG A 82 16.18 4.21 2.53
C ARG A 82 15.79 3.31 1.34
N LEU A 83 14.50 3.05 1.11
CA LEU A 83 14.03 2.32 -0.05
C LEU A 83 14.12 3.20 -1.32
N PRO A 84 14.15 2.60 -2.53
CA PRO A 84 14.00 3.34 -3.77
C PRO A 84 12.73 4.21 -3.73
N VAL A 85 12.89 5.52 -3.92
CA VAL A 85 11.76 6.47 -3.87
C VAL A 85 11.01 6.38 -5.20
N PRO A 86 9.70 6.04 -5.20
CA PRO A 86 8.92 5.97 -6.42
C PRO A 86 8.71 7.36 -7.03
N ASP A 87 8.72 7.43 -8.37
CA ASP A 87 8.25 8.61 -9.08
C ASP A 87 6.75 8.85 -8.82
N VAL A 88 6.37 10.12 -8.64
CA VAL A 88 4.99 10.48 -8.28
C VAL A 88 4.03 10.14 -9.41
N GLU A 89 4.37 10.50 -10.64
CA GLU A 89 3.48 10.31 -11.79
C GLU A 89 3.35 8.83 -12.15
N MET A 90 4.44 8.06 -12.05
CA MET A 90 4.39 6.60 -12.15
C MET A 90 3.43 6.00 -11.11
N PHE A 91 3.55 6.40 -9.84
CA PHE A 91 2.66 5.92 -8.78
C PHE A 91 1.20 6.29 -9.07
N VAL A 92 0.93 7.54 -9.45
CA VAL A 92 -0.42 8.01 -9.77
C VAL A 92 -1.00 7.25 -10.96
N ALA A 93 -0.22 7.03 -12.01
CA ALA A 93 -0.62 6.25 -13.18
C ALA A 93 -0.97 4.82 -12.81
N MET A 94 -0.11 4.12 -12.07
CA MET A 94 -0.37 2.76 -11.57
C MET A 94 -1.71 2.65 -10.85
N VAL A 95 -1.99 3.58 -9.95
CA VAL A 95 -3.24 3.56 -9.18
C VAL A 95 -4.45 3.90 -10.07
N ARG A 96 -4.33 4.90 -10.94
CA ARG A 96 -5.39 5.29 -11.87
C ARG A 96 -5.76 4.17 -12.82
N ASP A 97 -4.77 3.51 -13.42
CA ASP A 97 -4.98 2.46 -14.39
C ASP A 97 -5.60 1.22 -13.73
N LEU A 98 -5.18 0.87 -12.51
CA LEU A 98 -5.80 -0.20 -11.74
C LEU A 98 -7.26 0.12 -11.40
N VAL A 99 -7.54 1.34 -10.94
CA VAL A 99 -8.91 1.78 -10.62
C VAL A 99 -9.77 1.81 -11.89
N ALA A 100 -9.24 2.29 -13.02
CA ALA A 100 -9.92 2.32 -14.30
C ALA A 100 -10.36 0.91 -14.74
N ARG A 101 -9.51 -0.10 -14.51
CA ARG A 101 -9.82 -1.51 -14.79
C ARG A 101 -10.93 -2.08 -13.91
N HIS A 102 -11.07 -1.57 -12.69
CA HIS A 102 -11.98 -2.06 -11.66
C HIS A 102 -13.10 -1.07 -11.31
N VAL A 103 -13.43 -0.13 -12.20
CA VAL A 103 -14.48 0.88 -11.94
C VAL A 103 -15.81 0.21 -11.60
N ASP A 104 -16.15 -0.87 -12.31
CA ASP A 104 -17.41 -1.59 -12.09
C ASP A 104 -17.42 -2.42 -10.80
N ASP A 105 -16.24 -2.77 -10.27
CA ASP A 105 -16.10 -3.47 -9.00
C ASP A 105 -16.16 -2.54 -7.79
N ILE A 106 -16.16 -1.22 -8.00
CA ILE A 106 -16.31 -0.24 -6.92
C ILE A 106 -17.76 -0.28 -6.42
N PRO A 107 -18.01 -0.68 -5.16
CA PRO A 107 -19.35 -0.75 -4.63
C PRO A 107 -19.97 0.65 -4.47
N LEU A 108 -21.29 0.72 -4.56
CA LEU A 108 -22.03 1.97 -4.40
C LEU A 108 -21.90 2.54 -2.97
N PRO A 109 -22.01 3.87 -2.80
CA PRO A 109 -22.03 4.52 -1.49
C PRO A 109 -23.03 3.85 -0.52
N PRO A 110 -22.71 3.75 0.79
CA PRO A 110 -21.56 4.31 1.50
C PRO A 110 -20.26 3.48 1.41
N SER A 111 -20.22 2.48 0.53
CA SER A 111 -19.08 1.58 0.35
C SER A 111 -18.02 2.17 -0.61
N SER A 112 -16.88 1.50 -0.77
CA SER A 112 -15.75 2.01 -1.56
C SER A 112 -14.81 0.91 -2.02
N LEU A 113 -13.89 1.24 -2.93
CA LEU A 113 -12.76 0.38 -3.27
C LEU A 113 -11.52 0.85 -2.49
N TYR A 114 -11.04 0.04 -1.57
CA TYR A 114 -9.83 0.31 -0.81
C TYR A 114 -8.58 -0.06 -1.61
N LEU A 115 -7.63 0.86 -1.65
CA LEU A 115 -6.38 0.75 -2.39
C LEU A 115 -5.22 0.60 -1.40
N ARG A 116 -4.37 -0.39 -1.66
CA ARG A 116 -3.20 -0.73 -0.84
C ARG A 116 -1.92 -0.72 -1.68
N PRO A 117 -1.36 0.47 -1.98
CA PRO A 117 0.00 0.54 -2.48
C PRO A 117 0.99 0.07 -1.41
N THR A 118 1.96 -0.75 -1.80
CA THR A 118 2.94 -1.35 -0.90
C THR A 118 4.29 -1.41 -1.61
N LEU A 119 5.33 -0.88 -0.97
CA LEU A 119 6.71 -0.93 -1.42
C LEU A 119 7.50 -1.87 -0.52
N ILE A 120 8.19 -2.84 -1.11
CA ILE A 120 9.03 -3.82 -0.39
C ILE A 120 10.42 -3.91 -0.99
N GLY A 121 11.45 -4.02 -0.14
CA GLY A 121 12.81 -4.33 -0.55
C GLY A 121 12.97 -5.83 -0.86
N THR A 122 13.42 -6.16 -2.06
CA THR A 122 13.45 -7.53 -2.59
C THR A 122 14.85 -8.12 -2.74
N LEU A 123 15.90 -7.33 -2.48
CA LEU A 123 17.30 -7.79 -2.54
C LEU A 123 17.50 -9.07 -1.71
N ALA A 124 17.99 -10.13 -2.34
CA ALA A 124 18.28 -11.40 -1.70
C ALA A 124 19.64 -11.37 -0.96
N ASN A 125 19.67 -10.79 0.24
CA ASN A 125 20.92 -10.68 1.01
C ASN A 125 20.66 -10.48 2.53
N ILE A 126 20.87 -11.53 3.33
CA ILE A 126 20.80 -11.48 4.81
C ILE A 126 22.05 -10.79 5.42
N GLY A 127 23.12 -10.59 4.67
CA GLY A 127 24.27 -9.80 5.14
C GLY A 127 24.04 -8.29 5.11
N ALA A 128 22.96 -7.82 4.44
CA ALA A 128 22.75 -6.41 4.11
C ALA A 128 22.01 -5.61 5.20
N ALA A 129 22.09 -5.98 6.48
CA ALA A 129 21.33 -5.31 7.54
C ALA A 129 21.61 -3.78 7.67
N ALA A 130 22.82 -3.35 7.30
CA ALA A 130 23.21 -1.94 7.33
C ALA A 130 23.16 -1.24 5.96
N SER A 131 22.68 -1.94 4.93
CA SER A 131 22.67 -1.46 3.54
C SER A 131 21.23 -1.41 3.01
N PRO A 132 20.82 -0.32 2.34
CA PRO A 132 19.51 -0.27 1.74
C PRO A 132 19.33 -1.34 0.65
N SER A 133 18.09 -1.79 0.46
CA SER A 133 17.76 -2.73 -0.61
C SER A 133 17.93 -2.06 -1.98
N SER A 134 18.84 -2.58 -2.81
CA SER A 134 19.07 -2.09 -4.19
C SER A 134 18.05 -2.62 -5.20
N GLU A 135 17.20 -3.55 -4.78
CA GLU A 135 16.09 -4.10 -5.54
C GLU A 135 14.80 -3.91 -4.74
N ALA A 136 13.72 -3.53 -5.41
CA ALA A 136 12.44 -3.35 -4.74
C ALA A 136 11.27 -3.68 -5.66
N THR A 137 10.10 -3.89 -5.06
CA THR A 137 8.83 -4.01 -5.77
C THR A 137 7.81 -3.06 -5.15
N LEU A 138 7.19 -2.24 -5.98
CA LEU A 138 6.01 -1.44 -5.64
C LEU A 138 4.80 -2.10 -6.31
N PHE A 139 3.76 -2.41 -5.53
CA PHE A 139 2.51 -2.96 -6.06
C PHE A 139 1.30 -2.30 -5.41
N VAL A 140 0.15 -2.36 -6.07
CA VAL A 140 -1.14 -1.84 -5.58
C VAL A 140 -2.16 -2.95 -5.63
N LEU A 141 -2.73 -3.28 -4.46
CA LEU A 141 -3.92 -4.13 -4.36
C LEU A 141 -5.18 -3.26 -4.31
N ALA A 142 -6.28 -3.79 -4.84
CA ALA A 142 -7.61 -3.21 -4.74
C ALA A 142 -8.56 -4.20 -4.05
N SER A 143 -9.36 -3.71 -3.10
CA SER A 143 -10.26 -4.52 -2.28
C SER A 143 -11.60 -3.79 -2.12
N PRO A 144 -12.73 -4.37 -2.56
CA PRO A 144 -14.05 -3.82 -2.28
C PRO A 144 -14.34 -3.84 -0.77
N VAL A 145 -14.77 -2.72 -0.21
CA VAL A 145 -15.02 -2.60 1.24
C VAL A 145 -16.36 -1.94 1.53
N GLY A 146 -17.09 -2.54 2.47
CA GLY A 146 -18.40 -2.09 2.90
C GLY A 146 -18.39 -0.98 3.95
N ASP A 147 -19.58 -0.69 4.47
CA ASP A 147 -19.79 0.25 5.57
C ASP A 147 -19.32 -0.32 6.91
N TYR A 148 -18.39 0.38 7.55
CA TYR A 148 -17.83 0.04 8.86
C TYR A 148 -18.82 0.20 10.00
N PHE A 149 -19.82 1.07 9.88
CA PHE A 149 -20.74 1.42 10.96
C PHE A 149 -22.11 0.76 10.81
N SER A 150 -22.32 -0.02 9.75
CA SER A 150 -23.54 -0.79 9.57
C SER A 150 -23.77 -1.73 10.76
N GLY A 151 -24.81 -1.45 11.55
CA GLY A 151 -25.20 -2.25 12.72
C GLY A 151 -24.45 -2.00 14.03
N LYS A 152 -23.49 -1.05 14.10
CA LYS A 152 -22.78 -0.71 15.35
C LYS A 152 -22.87 0.79 15.66
N SER A 153 -23.95 1.19 16.33
CA SER A 153 -24.13 2.55 16.88
C SER A 153 -23.38 2.80 18.20
N GLY A 154 -22.36 1.99 18.52
CA GLY A 154 -21.64 2.06 19.79
C GLY A 154 -20.36 2.87 19.69
N ALA A 155 -20.12 3.75 20.67
CA ALA A 155 -18.83 4.39 20.85
C ALA A 155 -17.72 3.32 21.02
N LEU A 156 -16.55 3.58 20.46
CA LEU A 156 -15.37 2.75 20.70
C LEU A 156 -14.88 2.98 22.15
N LYS A 157 -14.60 1.89 22.87
CA LYS A 157 -13.85 1.95 24.13
C LYS A 157 -12.36 2.00 23.81
N LEU A 158 -11.65 2.97 24.38
CA LEU A 158 -10.21 3.16 24.17
C LEU A 158 -9.45 2.68 25.40
N LEU A 159 -8.41 1.87 25.19
CA LEU A 159 -7.41 1.56 26.21
C LEU A 159 -6.32 2.64 26.17
N VAL A 160 -6.00 3.22 27.32
CA VAL A 160 -4.87 4.15 27.47
C VAL A 160 -3.69 3.37 28.05
N GLU A 161 -2.57 3.38 27.34
CA GLU A 161 -1.31 2.71 27.69
C GLU A 161 -0.22 3.77 27.88
N ASP A 162 0.41 3.78 29.06
CA ASP A 162 1.38 4.78 29.50
C ASP A 162 2.79 4.22 29.70
N GLN A 163 2.98 2.90 29.65
CA GLN A 163 4.26 2.23 29.87
C GLN A 163 4.97 1.87 28.56
N ARG A 164 4.21 1.60 27.49
CA ARG A 164 4.76 1.16 26.20
C ARG A 164 4.48 2.19 25.10
N ALA A 165 5.54 2.81 24.60
CA ALA A 165 5.45 3.71 23.46
C ALA A 165 5.17 2.92 22.16
N ARG A 166 4.24 3.42 21.33
CA ARG A 166 3.90 2.82 20.03
C ARG A 166 5.04 2.90 19.01
N SER A 167 5.81 3.98 19.03
CA SER A 167 6.82 4.27 18.01
C SER A 167 7.85 5.28 18.53
N THR A 168 8.95 5.43 17.81
CA THR A 168 9.96 6.48 18.02
C THR A 168 9.60 7.72 17.19
N GLU A 169 10.30 8.84 17.40
CA GLU A 169 10.08 10.07 16.62
C GLU A 169 10.23 9.84 15.11
N GLN A 170 11.31 9.15 14.71
CA GLN A 170 11.58 8.85 13.30
C GLN A 170 10.52 7.92 12.70
N LEU A 171 10.24 6.79 13.35
CA LEU A 171 9.32 5.79 12.81
C LEU A 171 7.86 6.27 12.91
N GLY A 172 7.50 7.12 13.87
CA GLY A 172 6.12 7.57 14.08
C GLY A 172 5.54 8.33 12.88
N SER A 173 6.40 9.00 12.11
CA SER A 173 6.06 9.72 10.87
C SER A 173 6.09 8.84 9.60
N THR A 174 6.59 7.61 9.71
CA THR A 174 6.79 6.67 8.60
C THR A 174 5.67 5.63 8.57
N LYS A 175 5.01 5.45 7.41
CA LYS A 175 3.96 4.42 7.26
C LYS A 175 4.55 3.05 6.92
N THR A 176 5.39 2.54 7.81
CA THR A 176 6.10 1.25 7.66
C THR A 176 5.37 0.11 8.32
N GLY A 177 5.48 -1.11 7.76
CA GLY A 177 4.96 -2.33 8.39
C GLY A 177 5.50 -2.55 9.81
N GLY A 178 6.74 -2.15 10.11
CA GLY A 178 7.35 -2.30 11.43
C GLY A 178 6.62 -1.55 12.57
N ASN A 179 5.77 -0.58 12.25
CA ASN A 179 4.97 0.16 13.23
C ASN A 179 3.63 -0.51 13.61
N TYR A 180 3.30 -1.64 12.97
CA TYR A 180 1.99 -2.29 13.08
C TYR A 180 2.07 -3.74 13.60
N ALA A 181 3.26 -4.20 14.00
CA ALA A 181 3.49 -5.52 14.59
C ALA A 181 3.25 -5.54 16.10
#